data_AF-A0A2T7N2P0-F1
#
_entry.id   AF-A0A2T7N2P0-F1
#
_cell.length_a   1.000
_cell.length_b   1.000
_cell.length_c   1.000
_cell.angle_alpha   90.00
_cell.angle_beta   90.00
_cell.angle_gamma   90.00
#
_symmetry.space_group_name_H-M   'P 1'
#
loop_
_entity.id
_entity.type
_entity.pdbx_description
1 polymer ?
#
loop_
_entity_poly.entity_id
_entity_poly.type
_entity_poly.pdbx_seq_one_letter_code
_entity_poly.pdbx_strand_id
1 'polypeptide(L)'
;MPSEVHFPEELVKAEDQSGNKFTVYHDLERLETEMKRIAPEDSNTIGDYINGIRRLSDVDLMEVGFWKFRDWIKNIFVLIKNRKVTKYTTIAFAQRFKNPALRMFFPVIQYGWAIIPMTLNL
;
A
#
# COMPACT_ATOMS: atom_id res chain seq x y z
N MET A 1 11.54 -7.12 -34.00
CA MET A 1 12.40 -7.00 -32.80
C MET A 1 11.48 -6.92 -31.61
N PRO A 2 11.58 -7.81 -30.61
CA PRO A 2 10.82 -7.61 -29.38
C PRO A 2 11.25 -6.27 -28.79
N SER A 3 10.30 -5.42 -28.47
CA SER A 3 10.55 -4.13 -27.82
C SER A 3 11.39 -4.36 -26.57
N GLU A 4 12.49 -3.62 -26.40
CA GLU A 4 13.29 -3.65 -25.18
C GLU A 4 12.48 -2.90 -24.10
N VAL A 5 11.53 -3.60 -23.48
CA VAL A 5 10.62 -3.00 -22.50
C VAL A 5 11.37 -2.82 -21.18
N HIS A 6 11.55 -1.57 -20.78
CA HIS A 6 12.07 -1.18 -19.49
C HIS A 6 10.90 -0.91 -18.52
N PHE A 7 10.87 -1.63 -17.40
CA PHE A 7 9.91 -1.39 -16.32
C PHE A 7 10.54 -0.45 -15.28
N PRO A 8 10.02 0.77 -15.08
CA PRO A 8 10.57 1.69 -14.09
C PRO A 8 10.40 1.14 -12.66
N GLU A 9 11.34 1.48 -11.78
CA GLU A 9 11.24 1.14 -10.36
C GLU A 9 10.16 1.94 -9.63
N GLU A 10 9.86 3.15 -10.13
CA GLU A 10 8.82 4.05 -9.65
C GLU A 10 7.45 3.62 -10.20
N LEU A 11 6.49 3.40 -9.31
CA LEU A 11 5.10 3.10 -9.65
C LEU A 11 4.30 4.39 -9.89
N VAL A 12 4.37 5.31 -8.94
CA VAL A 12 3.61 6.58 -8.95
C VAL A 12 4.46 7.68 -8.34
N LYS A 13 4.36 8.88 -8.89
CA LYS A 13 4.99 10.09 -8.34
C LYS A 13 3.96 11.20 -8.21
N ALA A 14 3.87 11.78 -7.03
CA ALA A 14 2.99 12.90 -6.74
C ALA A 14 3.81 14.09 -6.24
N GLU A 15 3.40 15.29 -6.65
CA GLU A 15 4.00 16.56 -6.23
C GLU A 15 2.89 17.54 -5.85
N ASP A 16 3.05 18.26 -4.75
CA ASP A 16 2.13 19.30 -4.34
C ASP A 16 2.58 20.69 -4.84
N GLN A 17 1.71 21.69 -4.65
CA GLN A 17 2.00 23.07 -5.06
C GLN A 17 3.17 23.71 -4.28
N SER A 18 3.57 23.12 -3.16
CA SER A 18 4.71 23.57 -2.36
C SER A 18 6.02 22.88 -2.77
N GLY A 19 5.98 21.98 -3.76
CA GLY A 19 7.12 21.22 -4.25
C GLY A 19 7.47 19.99 -3.42
N ASN A 20 6.62 19.58 -2.46
CA ASN A 20 6.82 18.31 -1.76
C ASN A 20 6.54 17.16 -2.71
N LYS A 21 7.40 16.14 -2.68
CA LYS A 21 7.32 14.99 -3.59
C LYS A 21 7.18 13.71 -2.79
N PHE A 22 6.32 12.82 -3.30
CA PHE A 22 6.22 11.47 -2.81
C PHE A 22 6.26 10.50 -3.99
N THR A 23 7.21 9.55 -3.93
CA THR A 23 7.40 8.52 -4.94
C THR A 23 7.05 7.17 -4.33
N VAL A 24 6.15 6.44 -4.98
CA VAL A 24 5.81 5.06 -4.63
C VAL A 24 6.68 4.13 -5.46
N TYR A 25 7.33 3.18 -4.80
CA TYR A 25 8.18 2.18 -5.44
C TYR A 25 7.52 0.80 -5.39
N HIS A 26 7.82 -0.04 -6.39
CA HIS A 26 7.48 -1.46 -6.33
C HIS A 26 8.22 -2.19 -5.20
N ASP A 27 9.44 -1.74 -4.88
CA ASP A 27 10.24 -2.24 -3.79
C ASP A 27 9.73 -1.68 -2.45
N LEU A 28 9.27 -2.57 -1.57
CA LEU A 28 8.70 -2.19 -0.27
C LEU A 28 9.72 -1.60 0.70
N GLU A 29 11.00 -1.94 0.59
CA GLU A 29 12.06 -1.34 1.43
C GLU A 29 12.36 0.08 0.99
N ARG A 30 12.39 0.32 -0.32
CA ARG A 30 12.51 1.68 -0.87
C ARG A 30 11.29 2.53 -0.57
N LEU A 31 10.09 1.96 -0.68
CA LEU A 31 8.85 2.64 -0.29
C LEU A 31 8.86 3.00 1.19
N GLU A 32 9.24 2.07 2.06
CA GLU A 32 9.34 2.31 3.51
C GLU A 32 10.34 3.43 3.82
N THR A 33 11.51 3.39 3.18
CA THR A 33 12.55 4.40 3.33
C THR A 33 12.06 5.78 2.91
N GLU A 34 11.40 5.88 1.75
CA GLU A 34 10.86 7.13 1.24
C GLU A 34 9.76 7.70 2.15
N MET A 35 8.85 6.85 2.63
CA MET A 35 7.80 7.28 3.57
C MET A 35 8.40 7.78 4.89
N LYS A 36 9.43 7.10 5.42
CA LYS A 36 10.13 7.52 6.65
C LYS A 36 10.98 8.77 6.46
N ARG A 37 11.49 9.03 5.25
CA ARG A 37 12.17 10.28 4.90
C ARG A 37 11.21 11.47 4.97
N ILE A 38 9.97 11.28 4.51
CA ILE A 38 8.92 12.32 4.51
C ILE A 38 8.34 12.55 5.91
N ALA A 39 8.11 11.46 6.66
CA ALA A 39 7.42 11.48 7.94
C ALA A 39 8.12 10.58 8.97
N PRO A 40 9.31 10.95 9.45
CA PRO A 40 10.04 10.15 10.43
C PRO A 40 9.22 9.94 11.72
N GLU A 41 8.37 10.90 12.09
CA GLU A 41 7.44 10.83 13.23
C GLU A 41 6.37 9.74 13.12
N ASP A 42 6.13 9.23 11.91
CA ASP A 42 5.14 8.20 11.60
C ASP A 42 5.75 6.81 11.41
N SER A 43 7.05 6.64 11.72
CA SER A 43 7.81 5.40 11.47
C SER A 43 7.10 4.11 11.92
N ASN A 44 6.41 4.13 13.06
CA ASN A 44 5.66 2.96 13.55
C ASN A 44 4.42 2.67 12.68
N THR A 45 3.64 3.70 12.32
CA THR A 45 2.48 3.57 11.45
C THR A 45 2.89 3.12 10.04
N ILE A 46 4.02 3.62 9.55
CA ILE A 46 4.60 3.21 8.26
C ILE A 46 5.02 1.74 8.32
N GLY A 47 5.70 1.32 9.39
CA GLY A 47 6.07 -0.09 9.58
C GLY A 47 4.86 -1.02 9.64
N ASP A 48 3.79 -0.62 10.32
CA ASP A 48 2.51 -1.35 10.33
C ASP A 48 1.92 -1.50 8.93
N TYR A 49 1.96 -0.42 8.13
CA TYR A 49 1.47 -0.41 6.75
C TYR A 49 2.26 -1.37 5.85
N ILE A 50 3.58 -1.23 5.82
CA ILE A 50 4.48 -2.05 4.98
C ILE A 50 4.36 -3.52 5.34
N ASN A 51 4.30 -3.84 6.63
CA ASN A 51 4.06 -5.22 7.09
C ASN A 51 2.66 -5.72 6.70
N GLY A 52 1.66 -4.84 6.68
CA GLY A 52 0.33 -5.14 6.16
C GLY A 52 0.37 -5.54 4.69
N ILE A 53 1.05 -4.74 3.85
CA ILE A 53 1.24 -5.04 2.43
C ILE A 53 1.94 -6.38 2.26
N ARG A 54 3.11 -6.59 2.88
CA ARG A 54 3.87 -7.86 2.78
C ARG A 54 2.99 -9.09 3.06
N ARG A 55 2.14 -9.03 4.09
CA ARG A 55 1.24 -10.14 4.45
C ARG A 55 0.09 -10.34 3.46
N LEU A 56 -0.31 -9.30 2.74
CA LEU A 56 -1.36 -9.36 1.74
C LEU A 56 -0.83 -9.71 0.35
N SER A 57 0.42 -9.36 0.04
CA SER A 57 1.11 -9.77 -1.21
C SER A 57 1.22 -11.29 -1.35
N ASP A 58 1.32 -12.02 -0.23
CA ASP A 58 1.32 -13.48 -0.21
C ASP A 58 -0.06 -14.10 -0.43
N VAL A 59 -1.13 -13.29 -0.47
CA VAL A 59 -2.50 -13.75 -0.65
C VAL A 59 -2.96 -13.31 -2.03
N ASP A 60 -3.23 -14.29 -2.90
CA ASP A 60 -3.74 -14.03 -4.24
C ASP A 60 -5.23 -13.64 -4.19
N LEU A 61 -5.48 -12.40 -3.80
CA LEU A 61 -6.83 -11.87 -3.57
C LEU A 61 -7.63 -11.77 -4.88
N MET A 62 -6.96 -11.70 -6.04
CA MET A 62 -7.61 -11.67 -7.34
C MET A 62 -8.19 -13.04 -7.73
N GLU A 63 -7.66 -14.13 -7.16
CA GLU A 63 -8.10 -15.50 -7.44
C GLU A 63 -9.11 -16.06 -6.41
N VAL A 64 -9.62 -15.23 -5.50
CA VAL A 64 -10.53 -15.68 -4.42
C VAL A 64 -11.74 -16.46 -4.96
N GLY A 65 -12.24 -16.10 -6.15
CA GLY A 65 -13.33 -16.81 -6.83
C GLY A 65 -12.99 -18.25 -7.27
N PHE A 66 -11.71 -18.59 -7.35
CA PHE A 66 -11.19 -19.91 -7.77
C PHE A 66 -10.60 -20.73 -6.62
N TRP A 67 -10.62 -20.22 -5.40
CA TRP A 67 -10.02 -20.90 -4.25
C TRP A 67 -10.73 -22.22 -3.92
N LYS A 68 -9.94 -23.26 -3.65
CA LYS A 68 -10.46 -24.52 -3.09
C LYS A 68 -10.63 -24.37 -1.58
N PHE A 69 -11.37 -25.30 -0.97
CA PHE A 69 -11.62 -25.31 0.47
C PHE A 69 -10.33 -25.27 1.31
N ARG A 70 -9.25 -25.92 0.85
CA ARG A 70 -7.94 -25.89 1.50
C ARG A 70 -7.29 -24.51 1.47
N ASP A 71 -7.40 -23.80 0.35
CA ASP A 71 -6.86 -22.45 0.18
C ASP A 71 -7.64 -21.46 1.04
N TRP A 72 -8.96 -21.66 1.16
CA TRP A 72 -9.82 -20.96 2.10
C TRP A 72 -9.35 -21.13 3.54
N ILE A 73 -9.10 -22.36 4.01
CA ILE A 73 -8.60 -22.61 5.37
C ILE A 73 -7.21 -21.98 5.60
N LYS A 74 -6.33 -21.97 4.60
CA LYS A 74 -5.00 -21.37 4.72
C LYS A 74 -5.08 -19.85 4.81
N ASN A 75 -5.87 -19.23 3.94
CA ASN A 75 -5.91 -17.78 3.76
C ASN A 75 -6.85 -17.09 4.77
N ILE A 76 -7.87 -17.79 5.30
CA ILE A 76 -8.79 -17.22 6.31
C ILE A 76 -8.05 -16.76 7.57
N PHE A 77 -7.00 -17.48 8.01
CA PHE A 77 -6.19 -17.07 9.15
C PHE A 77 -5.41 -15.78 8.88
N VAL A 78 -4.89 -15.62 7.65
CA VAL A 78 -4.21 -14.40 7.21
C VAL A 78 -5.20 -13.23 7.15
N LEU A 79 -6.38 -13.45 6.58
CA LEU A 79 -7.45 -12.44 6.51
C LEU A 79 -7.95 -12.01 7.90
N ILE A 80 -8.17 -12.95 8.82
CA ILE A 80 -8.60 -12.66 10.20
C ILE A 80 -7.50 -11.89 10.96
N LYS A 81 -6.24 -12.30 10.85
CA LYS A 81 -5.10 -11.64 11.50
C LYS A 81 -4.91 -10.22 11.00
N ASN A 82 -5.26 -9.97 9.73
CA ASN A 82 -5.18 -8.67 9.09
C ASN A 82 -6.52 -7.92 9.04
N ARG A 83 -7.56 -8.36 9.78
CA ARG A 83 -8.92 -7.75 9.80
C ARG A 83 -8.92 -6.25 10.06
N LYS A 84 -7.93 -5.76 10.82
CA LYS A 84 -7.73 -4.33 11.07
C LYS A 84 -7.38 -3.58 9.78
N VAL A 85 -6.53 -4.13 8.92
CA VAL A 85 -6.11 -3.53 7.64
C VAL A 85 -7.24 -3.58 6.62
N THR A 86 -8.01 -4.68 6.59
CA THR A 86 -9.18 -4.88 5.69
C THR A 86 -10.32 -3.90 5.92
N LYS A 87 -10.43 -3.34 7.13
CA LYS A 87 -11.54 -2.45 7.52
C LYS A 87 -11.33 -1.00 7.12
N TYR A 88 -10.12 -0.58 6.77
CA TYR A 88 -9.84 0.81 6.45
C TYR A 88 -9.86 1.02 4.94
N THR A 89 -10.55 2.09 4.50
CA THR A 89 -10.31 2.69 3.19
C THR A 89 -8.97 3.43 3.21
N THR A 90 -8.38 3.71 2.06
CA THR A 90 -7.13 4.47 1.95
C THR A 90 -7.19 5.81 2.69
N ILE A 91 -8.34 6.52 2.62
CA ILE A 91 -8.62 7.73 3.41
C ILE A 91 -8.59 7.46 4.92
N ALA A 92 -9.28 6.42 5.39
CA ALA A 92 -9.38 6.13 6.82
C ALA A 92 -8.04 5.72 7.42
N PHE A 93 -7.20 5.03 6.65
CA PHE A 93 -5.84 4.73 7.05
C PHE A 93 -4.97 5.99 7.07
N ALA A 94 -5.10 6.86 6.07
CA ALA A 94 -4.32 8.09 5.98
C ALA A 94 -4.44 8.97 7.23
N GLN A 95 -5.62 9.00 7.88
CA GLN A 95 -5.84 9.76 9.13
C GLN A 95 -4.95 9.31 10.31
N ARG A 96 -4.34 8.12 10.24
CA ARG A 96 -3.41 7.62 11.26
C ARG A 96 -2.02 8.27 11.19
N PHE A 97 -1.64 8.82 10.03
CA PHE A 97 -0.40 9.58 9.91
C PHE A 97 -0.53 10.88 10.73
N LYS A 98 0.54 11.32 11.35
CA LYS A 98 0.66 12.65 11.97
C LYS A 98 1.09 13.67 10.93
N ASN A 99 1.95 13.26 10.00
CA ASN A 99 2.49 14.11 8.97
C ASN A 99 1.41 14.54 7.95
N PRO A 100 1.22 15.84 7.71
CA PRO A 100 0.19 16.32 6.80
C PRO A 100 0.45 15.93 5.33
N ALA A 101 1.70 15.80 4.91
CA ALA A 101 2.03 15.39 3.54
C ALA A 101 1.60 13.95 3.29
N LEU A 102 1.90 13.02 4.18
CA LEU A 102 1.43 11.63 4.03
C LEU A 102 -0.10 11.55 4.12
N ARG A 103 -0.78 12.31 4.98
CA ARG A 103 -2.25 12.36 4.99
C ARG A 103 -2.84 12.76 3.64
N MET A 104 -2.20 13.72 2.97
CA MET A 104 -2.65 14.26 1.69
C MET A 104 -2.33 13.33 0.52
N PHE A 105 -1.10 12.83 0.44
CA PHE A 105 -0.68 12.02 -0.70
C PHE A 105 -1.20 10.58 -0.64
N PHE A 106 -1.31 9.98 0.54
CA PHE A 106 -1.63 8.56 0.69
C PHE A 106 -2.95 8.12 0.02
N PRO A 107 -4.06 8.90 0.08
CA PRO A 107 -5.29 8.55 -0.62
C PRO A 107 -5.24 8.67 -2.15
N VAL A 108 -4.30 9.45 -2.70
CA VAL A 108 -4.23 9.74 -4.14
C VAL A 108 -3.18 8.92 -4.89
N ILE A 109 -2.16 8.40 -4.18
CA ILE A 109 -1.12 7.58 -4.81
C ILE A 109 -1.63 6.24 -5.36
N GLN A 110 -2.79 5.78 -4.89
CA GLN A 110 -3.44 4.57 -5.37
C GLN A 110 -4.54 4.94 -6.38
N TYR A 111 -4.16 5.02 -7.66
CA TYR A 111 -5.06 5.24 -8.79
C TYR A 111 -5.92 6.53 -8.72
N GLY A 112 -5.63 7.46 -7.79
CA GLY A 112 -6.47 8.64 -7.53
C GLY A 112 -7.85 8.31 -6.95
N TRP A 113 -8.12 7.07 -6.56
CA TRP A 113 -9.42 6.61 -6.08
C TRP A 113 -9.42 6.55 -4.56
N ALA A 114 -9.97 7.56 -3.93
CA ALA A 114 -9.86 7.73 -2.48
C ALA A 114 -10.66 6.66 -1.66
N ILE A 115 -11.55 5.90 -2.30
CA ILE A 115 -12.45 4.92 -1.66
C ILE A 115 -12.14 3.49 -2.13
N ILE A 116 -10.86 3.10 -2.15
CA ILE A 116 -10.47 1.71 -2.36
C ILE A 116 -10.24 1.03 -0.98
N PRO A 117 -10.71 -0.21 -0.76
CA PRO A 117 -10.31 -1.01 0.39
C PRO A 117 -8.80 -1.24 0.39
N MET A 118 -8.12 -1.05 1.53
CA MET A 118 -6.67 -1.26 1.65
C MET A 118 -6.18 -2.67 1.26
N THR A 119 -7.08 -3.65 1.13
CA THR A 119 -6.75 -4.98 0.59
C THR A 119 -6.47 -5.02 -0.90
N LEU A 120 -6.95 -4.04 -1.66
CA LEU A 120 -6.63 -3.88 -3.06
C LEU A 120 -5.41 -2.95 -3.26
N ASN A 121 -4.72 -2.61 -2.17
CA ASN A 121 -3.53 -1.78 -2.19
C ASN A 121 -2.32 -2.61 -2.59
N LEU A 122 -2.14 -2.79 -3.90
CA LEU A 122 -0.96 -3.29 -4.58
C LEU A 122 -0.72 -2.44 -5.84
#